data_AF-A0A8S8YC41-F1
#
_entry.id   AF-A0A8S8YC41-F1
#
_cell.length_a   1.000
_cell.length_b   1.000
_cell.length_c   1.000
_cell.angle_alpha   90.00
_cell.angle_beta   90.00
_cell.angle_gamma   90.00
#
_symmetry.space_group_name_H-M   'P 1'
#
loop_
_entity.id
_entity.type
_entity.pdbx_description
1 polymer ?
#
loop_
_entity_poly.entity_id
_entity_poly.type
_entity_poly.pdbx_seq_one_letter_code
_entity_poly.pdbx_strand_id
1 'polypeptide(L)'
;MDNIRFPETSGIGIKPVSKEGTARIVRAAINHAITEDKSSVTLVHKGNIMKFTEGGFRDWGYQLAREEFEGKEIGKGPWGG
;
A
#
# COMPACT_ATOMS: atom_id res chain seq x y z
N MET A 1 -16.64 -11.39 -15.83
CA MET A 1 -15.38 -12.15 -16.02
C MET A 1 -14.71 -11.71 -17.33
N ASP A 2 -14.98 -10.50 -17.79
CA ASP A 2 -15.05 -10.24 -19.24
C ASP A 2 -13.72 -9.68 -19.79
N ASN A 3 -12.69 -9.65 -18.94
CA ASN A 3 -11.37 -9.11 -19.23
C ASN A 3 -10.28 -10.20 -19.32
N ILE A 4 -10.65 -11.47 -19.33
CA ILE A 4 -9.70 -12.59 -19.50
C ILE A 4 -9.57 -12.89 -20.99
N ARG A 5 -8.34 -12.78 -21.52
CA ARG A 5 -8.06 -12.87 -22.97
C ARG A 5 -8.39 -14.24 -23.57
N PHE A 6 -8.18 -15.32 -22.81
CA PHE A 6 -8.39 -16.72 -23.22
C PHE A 6 -9.12 -17.50 -22.11
N PRO A 7 -10.43 -17.29 -21.93
CA PRO A 7 -11.16 -17.80 -20.76
C PRO A 7 -11.19 -19.33 -20.68
N GLU A 8 -11.32 -20.03 -21.81
CA GLU A 8 -11.45 -21.49 -21.85
C GLU A 8 -10.16 -22.26 -21.51
N THR A 9 -9.00 -21.59 -21.52
CA THR A 9 -7.69 -22.21 -21.27
C THR A 9 -6.89 -21.53 -20.15
N SER A 10 -7.52 -20.64 -19.39
CA SER A 10 -6.87 -19.91 -18.29
C SER A 10 -7.21 -20.50 -16.92
N GLY A 11 -6.19 -20.69 -16.08
CA GLY A 11 -6.37 -20.88 -14.64
C GLY A 11 -6.66 -19.54 -13.94
N ILE A 12 -7.46 -19.57 -12.87
CA ILE A 12 -7.86 -18.37 -12.11
C ILE A 12 -7.16 -18.34 -10.76
N GLY A 13 -6.52 -17.21 -10.44
CA GLY A 13 -5.98 -16.90 -9.12
C GLY A 13 -6.63 -15.65 -8.54
N ILE A 14 -6.82 -15.62 -7.21
CA ILE A 14 -7.38 -14.47 -6.49
C ILE A 14 -6.31 -13.90 -5.56
N LYS A 15 -6.07 -12.59 -5.66
CA LYS A 15 -5.16 -11.84 -4.78
C LYS A 15 -5.94 -10.79 -3.99
N PRO A 16 -6.42 -11.11 -2.79
CA PRO A 16 -7.07 -10.14 -1.93
C PRO A 16 -6.03 -9.27 -1.21
N VAL A 17 -6.26 -7.96 -1.17
CA VAL A 17 -5.56 -7.01 -0.31
C VAL A 17 -6.62 -6.10 0.30
N SER A 18 -6.63 -5.95 1.62
CA SER A 18 -7.65 -5.18 2.33
C SER A 18 -7.07 -3.95 3.04
N LYS A 19 -7.94 -2.99 3.34
CA LYS A 19 -7.60 -1.79 4.10
C LYS A 19 -7.17 -2.16 5.52
N GLU A 20 -7.90 -3.06 6.18
CA GLU A 20 -7.65 -3.51 7.55
C GLU A 20 -6.31 -4.26 7.66
N GLY A 21 -6.03 -5.15 6.71
CA GLY A 21 -4.78 -5.91 6.65
C GLY A 21 -3.59 -4.99 6.39
N THR A 22 -3.73 -4.04 5.46
CA THR A 22 -2.73 -3.01 5.19
C THR A 22 -2.47 -2.16 6.43
N ALA A 23 -3.52 -1.64 7.05
CA ALA A 23 -3.43 -0.77 8.21
C ALA A 23 -2.67 -1.44 9.35
N ARG A 24 -2.98 -2.72 9.63
CA ARG A 24 -2.29 -3.49 10.68
C ARG A 24 -0.77 -3.55 10.46
N ILE A 25 -0.33 -3.87 9.25
CA ILE A 25 1.10 -4.07 8.96
C ILE A 25 1.84 -2.73 8.88
N VAL A 26 1.26 -1.73 8.21
CA VAL A 26 1.88 -0.40 8.07
C VAL A 26 2.01 0.28 9.43
N ARG A 27 0.98 0.22 10.29
CA ARG A 27 1.06 0.74 11.66
C ARG A 27 2.19 0.11 12.46
N ALA A 28 2.34 -1.21 12.37
CA ALA A 28 3.43 -1.91 13.04
C ALA A 28 4.80 -1.46 12.52
N ALA A 29 4.96 -1.26 11.21
CA ALA A 29 6.20 -0.77 10.61
C ALA A 29 6.54 0.66 11.05
N ILE A 30 5.57 1.58 11.09
CA ILE A 30 5.78 2.96 11.54
C ILE A 30 6.14 2.98 13.04
N ASN A 31 5.41 2.25 13.87
CA ASN A 31 5.74 2.14 15.30
C ASN A 31 7.15 1.59 15.51
N HIS A 32 7.55 0.56 14.76
CA HIS A 32 8.90 0.01 14.84
C HIS A 32 9.95 1.05 14.43
N ALA A 33 9.71 1.81 13.36
CA ALA A 33 10.62 2.88 12.94
C ALA A 33 10.77 3.97 14.02
N ILE A 34 9.69 4.34 14.70
CA ILE A 34 9.72 5.32 15.80
C ILE A 34 10.51 4.77 17.00
N THR A 35 10.21 3.54 17.43
CA THR A 35 10.87 2.91 18.59
C THR A 35 12.36 2.71 18.38
N GLU A 36 12.78 2.37 17.16
CA GLU A 36 14.17 2.06 16.81
C GLU A 36 14.92 3.24 16.15
N ASP A 37 14.36 4.45 16.22
CA ASP A 37 14.91 5.68 15.63
C ASP A 37 15.35 5.50 14.16
N LYS A 38 14.51 4.85 13.35
CA LYS A 38 14.74 4.66 11.91
C LYS A 38 14.30 5.91 11.15
N SER A 39 15.10 6.27 10.15
CA SER A 39 14.88 7.48 9.35
C SER A 39 13.71 7.40 8.37
N SER A 40 13.24 6.19 8.01
CA SER A 40 12.17 6.04 7.02
C SER A 40 11.44 4.71 7.09
N VAL A 41 10.20 4.72 6.59
CA VAL A 41 9.42 3.54 6.20
C VAL A 41 9.06 3.68 4.73
N THR A 42 9.38 2.67 3.92
CA THR A 42 9.11 2.68 2.47
C THR A 42 7.99 1.71 2.13
N LEU A 43 6.91 2.20 1.52
CA LEU A 43 5.82 1.37 0.99
C LEU A 43 6.18 0.86 -0.41
N VAL A 44 6.67 -0.37 -0.50
CA VAL A 44 6.99 -1.00 -1.80
C VAL A 44 5.74 -1.67 -2.36
N HIS A 45 5.42 -1.37 -3.62
CA HIS A 45 4.22 -1.90 -4.26
C HIS A 45 4.32 -1.83 -5.79
N LYS A 46 3.48 -2.59 -6.51
CA LYS A 46 3.34 -2.51 -7.99
C LYS A 46 1.97 -1.95 -8.42
N GLY A 47 1.57 -0.87 -7.76
CA GLY A 47 0.25 -0.25 -7.94
C GLY A 47 0.02 0.42 -9.30
N ASN A 48 1.06 0.63 -10.12
CA ASN A 48 0.88 1.13 -11.47
C ASN A 48 0.14 0.13 -12.39
N ILE A 49 0.33 -1.18 -12.15
CA ILE A 49 -0.37 -2.26 -12.86
C ILE A 49 -1.53 -2.80 -12.00
N MET A 50 -1.27 -3.13 -10.73
CA MET A 50 -2.26 -3.70 -9.80
C MET A 50 -2.94 -2.61 -8.97
N LYS A 51 -3.68 -1.72 -9.63
CA LYS A 51 -4.22 -0.47 -9.03
C LYS A 51 -5.06 -0.71 -7.77
N PHE A 52 -5.93 -1.72 -7.77
CA PHE A 52 -6.89 -1.91 -6.68
C PHE A 52 -6.38 -2.76 -5.51
N THR A 53 -5.21 -3.38 -5.64
CA THR A 53 -4.62 -4.22 -4.58
C THR A 53 -3.33 -3.57 -4.09
N GLU A 54 -2.29 -3.59 -4.91
CA GLU A 54 -0.99 -2.99 -4.59
C GLU A 54 -1.03 -1.46 -4.59
N GLY A 55 -1.85 -0.85 -5.46
CA GLY A 55 -2.12 0.59 -5.39
C GLY A 55 -2.90 0.93 -4.11
N GLY A 56 -3.92 0.14 -3.78
CA GLY A 56 -4.65 0.24 -2.52
C GLY A 56 -3.73 0.15 -1.29
N PHE A 57 -2.80 -0.80 -1.26
CA PHE A 57 -1.80 -0.94 -0.19
C PHE A 57 -1.02 0.37 0.04
N ARG A 58 -0.49 0.98 -1.03
CA ARG A 58 0.19 2.27 -0.95
C ARG A 58 -0.74 3.36 -0.41
N ASP A 59 -1.93 3.49 -1.01
CA ASP A 59 -2.85 4.59 -0.72
C ASP A 59 -3.35 4.54 0.72
N TRP A 60 -3.71 3.35 1.21
CA TRP A 60 -4.10 3.14 2.61
C TRP A 60 -2.93 3.30 3.58
N GLY A 61 -1.71 2.92 3.19
CA GLY A 61 -0.52 3.16 4.01
C GLY A 61 -0.23 4.65 4.22
N TYR A 62 -0.30 5.46 3.15
CA TYR A 62 -0.18 6.92 3.27
C TYR A 62 -1.35 7.55 4.03
N GLN A 63 -2.57 7.06 3.82
CA GLN A 63 -3.73 7.51 4.58
C GLN A 63 -3.52 7.30 6.09
N LEU A 64 -3.09 6.11 6.48
CA LEU A 64 -2.82 5.79 7.88
C LEU A 64 -1.71 6.67 8.47
N ALA A 65 -0.63 6.92 7.72
CA ALA A 65 0.43 7.81 8.17
C ALA A 65 -0.08 9.23 8.45
N ARG A 66 -1.01 9.75 7.63
CA ARG A 66 -1.64 11.07 7.87
C ARG A 66 -2.60 11.06 9.06
N GLU A 67 -3.45 10.03 9.16
CA GLU A 67 -4.54 9.97 10.14
C GLU A 67 -4.05 9.65 11.56
N GLU A 68 -3.02 8.81 11.69
CA GLU A 68 -2.60 8.27 13.00
C GLU A 68 -1.23 8.76 13.46
N PHE A 69 -0.39 9.27 12.54
CA PHE A 69 1.00 9.66 12.83
C PHE A 69 1.32 11.10 12.41
N GLU A 70 0.30 11.91 12.15
CA GLU A 70 0.43 13.31 11.73
C GLU A 70 1.36 13.51 10.52
N GLY A 71 1.45 12.50 9.66
CA GLY A 71 2.27 12.53 8.46
C GLY A 71 1.94 13.70 7.56
N LYS A 72 2.93 14.54 7.25
CA LYS A 72 2.79 15.70 6.36
C LYS A 72 3.43 15.42 5.01
N GLU A 73 2.80 15.92 3.96
CA GLU A 73 3.37 15.82 2.62
C GLU A 73 4.67 16.64 2.53
N ILE A 74 5.61 16.10 1.77
CA ILE A 74 6.88 16.77 1.42
C ILE A 74 6.76 17.24 -0.03
N GLY A 75 6.94 18.55 -0.26
CA GLY A 75 6.85 19.15 -1.60
C GLY A 75 5.43 19.06 -2.18
N LYS A 76 5.30 18.45 -3.37
CA LYS A 76 4.00 18.24 -4.03
C LYS A 76 3.31 16.91 -3.62
N GLY A 77 3.90 16.13 -2.72
CA GLY A 77 3.51 14.73 -2.42
C GLY A 77 3.87 13.76 -3.57
N PRO A 78 4.21 12.45 -3.35
CA PRO A 78 3.82 11.56 -2.25
C PRO A 78 4.89 10.50 -1.81
N TRP A 79 6.04 10.77 -1.21
CA TRP A 79 6.56 11.91 -0.47
C TRP A 79 7.99 12.12 -0.99
N GLY A 80 8.15 13.09 -1.90
CA GLY A 80 9.46 13.59 -2.37
C GLY A 80 10.11 12.85 -3.55
N GLY A 81 9.33 12.19 -4.42
CA GLY A 81 9.78 11.76 -5.75
C GLY A 81 9.41 12.77 -6.83
#